data_AF-A0A2A6RHP9-F1
#
_entry.id   AF-A0A2A6RHP9-F1
#
_cell.length_a   1.000
_cell.length_b   1.000
_cell.length_c   1.000
_cell.angle_alpha   90.00
_cell.angle_beta   90.00
_cell.angle_gamma   90.00
#
_symmetry.space_group_name_H-M   'P 1'
#
loop_
_entity.id
_entity.type
_entity.pdbx_description
1 polymer ?
#
loop_
_entity_poly.entity_id
_entity_poly.type
_entity_poly.pdbx_seq_one_letter_code
_entity_poly.pdbx_strand_id
1 'polypeptide(L)'
;MGSPAPRSTPLSRRSRLPAPFNGLFSEINLDSEKLGKRYADRNDRHLRHIDKIIDTYQYRKEEEHYARRVLMETIVANDYNLNISRYISTAVADEAIDLTEVNTKLIEIEQTIKQATEKHNRFLKELGLPLLPE
;
A
#
# COMPACT_ATOMS: atom_id res chain seq x y z
N MET A 1 27.29 -71.97 -12.41
CA MET A 1 27.54 -71.46 -11.05
C MET A 1 27.34 -69.95 -11.06
N GLY A 2 26.34 -69.48 -10.30
CA GLY A 2 26.13 -68.12 -9.77
C GLY A 2 26.33 -66.89 -10.67
N SER A 3 25.25 -66.38 -11.28
CA SER A 3 25.19 -64.97 -11.70
C SER A 3 25.21 -64.05 -10.45
N PRO A 4 25.89 -62.89 -10.49
CA PRO A 4 26.09 -62.07 -9.30
C PRO A 4 24.81 -61.30 -8.92
N ALA A 5 24.56 -61.21 -7.62
CA ALA A 5 23.40 -60.52 -7.03
C ALA A 5 23.37 -59.00 -7.36
N PRO A 6 22.18 -58.39 -7.48
CA PRO A 6 22.07 -56.95 -7.73
C PRO A 6 22.54 -56.15 -6.50
N ARG A 7 23.48 -55.22 -6.70
CA ARG A 7 23.94 -54.29 -5.66
C ARG A 7 22.82 -53.32 -5.31
N SER A 8 22.37 -53.36 -4.06
CA SER A 8 21.48 -52.34 -3.50
C SER A 8 22.24 -51.03 -3.33
N THR A 9 21.91 -50.03 -4.12
CA THR A 9 22.36 -48.65 -3.91
C THR A 9 21.63 -48.09 -2.68
N PRO A 10 22.32 -47.58 -1.66
CA PRO A 10 21.64 -46.93 -0.55
C PRO A 10 21.10 -45.59 -1.05
N LEU A 11 19.77 -45.45 -1.08
CA LEU A 11 19.12 -44.17 -1.30
C LEU A 11 19.41 -43.30 -0.06
N SER A 12 20.47 -42.51 -0.12
CA SER A 12 20.79 -41.53 0.92
C SER A 12 19.62 -40.55 1.00
N ARG A 13 18.77 -40.76 2.01
CA ARG A 13 17.65 -39.89 2.34
C ARG A 13 18.28 -38.56 2.77
N ARG A 14 18.47 -37.64 1.82
CA ARG A 14 18.86 -36.26 2.12
C ARG A 14 17.87 -35.74 3.16
N SER A 15 18.29 -35.70 4.41
CA SER A 15 17.62 -34.91 5.43
C SER A 15 17.69 -33.48 4.93
N ARG A 16 16.60 -32.98 4.33
CA ARG A 16 16.43 -31.55 4.20
C ARG A 16 16.44 -31.04 5.64
N LEU A 17 17.48 -30.28 5.99
CA LEU A 17 17.41 -29.43 7.16
C LEU A 17 16.08 -28.65 7.06
N PRO A 18 15.30 -28.56 8.13
CA PRO A 18 14.09 -27.75 8.11
C PRO A 18 14.50 -26.34 7.65
N ALA A 19 13.80 -25.82 6.64
CA ALA A 19 14.03 -24.43 6.22
C ALA A 19 13.93 -23.53 7.47
N PRO A 20 14.79 -22.51 7.60
CA PRO A 20 14.71 -21.60 8.72
C PRO A 20 13.27 -21.09 8.86
N PHE A 21 12.75 -21.12 10.09
CA PHE A 21 11.43 -20.59 10.37
C PHE A 21 11.48 -19.08 10.13
N ASN A 22 10.87 -18.65 9.02
CA ASN A 22 10.62 -17.24 8.76
C ASN A 22 9.13 -16.99 9.00
N GLY A 23 8.79 -16.20 10.02
CA GLY A 23 7.43 -15.71 10.22
C GLY A 23 7.08 -14.74 9.09
N LEU A 24 5.89 -14.88 8.49
CA LEU A 24 5.37 -13.89 7.56
C LEU A 24 4.46 -12.94 8.34
N PHE A 25 4.81 -11.67 8.37
CA PHE A 25 4.00 -10.62 8.96
C PHE A 25 3.33 -9.85 7.82
N SER A 26 2.03 -9.57 7.93
CA SER A 26 1.27 -8.82 6.93
C SER A 26 0.30 -7.84 7.60
N GLU A 27 0.30 -6.57 7.19
CA GLU A 27 -0.57 -5.52 7.74
C GLU A 27 -1.74 -5.21 6.82
N ILE A 28 -2.93 -5.02 7.41
CA ILE A 28 -4.16 -4.72 6.67
C ILE A 28 -4.97 -3.73 7.46
N ASN A 29 -5.31 -2.62 6.82
CA ASN A 29 -6.21 -1.62 7.38
C ASN A 29 -7.62 -1.83 6.82
N LEU A 30 -8.50 -2.44 7.62
CA LEU A 30 -9.90 -2.70 7.27
C LEU A 30 -10.84 -1.53 7.62
N ASP A 31 -10.32 -0.47 8.25
CA ASP A 31 -11.08 0.71 8.67
C ASP A 31 -10.79 1.95 7.79
N SER A 32 -10.00 1.79 6.73
CA SER A 32 -9.62 2.87 5.82
C SER A 32 -10.83 3.52 5.15
N GLU A 33 -10.89 4.86 5.15
CA GLU A 33 -11.92 5.61 4.41
C GLU A 33 -11.89 5.32 2.89
N LYS A 34 -10.76 4.82 2.36
CA LYS A 34 -10.60 4.38 0.97
C LYS A 34 -11.37 3.08 0.64
N LEU A 35 -11.99 2.41 1.63
CA LEU A 35 -12.88 1.27 1.43
C LEU A 35 -14.28 1.67 0.88
N GLY A 36 -14.58 2.97 0.82
CA GLY A 36 -15.83 3.47 0.26
C GLY A 36 -16.93 3.64 1.30
N LYS A 37 -17.90 4.50 0.98
CA LYS A 37 -18.93 4.96 1.93
C LYS A 37 -20.11 3.99 2.04
N ARG A 38 -20.48 3.31 0.94
CA ARG A 38 -21.62 2.38 0.90
C ARG A 38 -21.20 0.97 1.31
N TYR A 39 -22.13 0.20 1.88
CA TYR A 39 -21.88 -1.17 2.33
C TYR A 39 -21.47 -2.10 1.18
N ALA A 40 -22.12 -2.00 0.02
CA ALA A 40 -21.77 -2.81 -1.15
C ALA A 40 -20.32 -2.57 -1.61
N ASP A 41 -19.91 -1.30 -1.70
CA ASP A 41 -18.55 -0.91 -2.10
C ASP A 41 -17.49 -1.43 -1.10
N ARG A 42 -17.82 -1.40 0.21
CA ARG A 42 -16.95 -1.93 1.27
C ARG A 42 -16.80 -3.44 1.20
N ASN A 43 -17.90 -4.18 1.08
CA ASN A 43 -17.88 -5.64 1.00
C ASN A 43 -17.07 -6.14 -0.19
N ASP A 44 -17.26 -5.52 -1.36
CA ASP A 44 -16.51 -5.84 -2.58
C ASP A 44 -14.99 -5.62 -2.41
N ARG A 45 -14.58 -4.53 -1.73
CA ARG A 45 -13.17 -4.28 -1.41
C ARG A 45 -12.63 -5.22 -0.33
N HIS A 46 -13.43 -5.59 0.67
CA HIS A 46 -13.03 -6.58 1.67
C HIS A 46 -12.75 -7.95 1.06
N LEU A 47 -13.58 -8.39 0.10
CA LEU A 47 -13.32 -9.64 -0.64
C LEU A 47 -11.97 -9.60 -1.35
N ARG A 48 -11.66 -8.49 -2.04
CA ARG A 48 -10.33 -8.30 -2.65
C ARG A 48 -9.19 -8.33 -1.63
N HIS A 49 -9.39 -7.74 -0.45
CA HIS A 49 -8.38 -7.82 0.61
C HIS A 49 -8.18 -9.25 1.08
N ILE A 50 -9.26 -10.03 1.26
CA ILE A 50 -9.18 -11.45 1.64
C ILE A 50 -8.37 -12.24 0.60
N ASP A 51 -8.63 -12.03 -0.69
CA ASP A 51 -7.87 -12.68 -1.75
C ASP A 51 -6.38 -12.33 -1.67
N LYS A 52 -6.06 -11.05 -1.43
CA LYS A 52 -4.67 -10.60 -1.24
C LYS A 52 -4.01 -11.27 -0.03
N ILE A 53 -4.73 -11.45 1.08
CA ILE A 53 -4.23 -12.15 2.27
C ILE A 53 -3.86 -13.58 1.91
N ILE A 54 -4.79 -14.29 1.29
CA ILE A 54 -4.64 -15.70 0.96
C ILE A 54 -3.43 -15.88 0.04
N ASP A 55 -3.34 -15.08 -1.02
CA ASP A 55 -2.22 -15.11 -1.97
C ASP A 55 -0.88 -14.79 -1.28
N THR A 56 -0.83 -13.74 -0.46
CA THR A 56 0.39 -13.33 0.24
C THR A 56 0.86 -14.40 1.21
N TYR A 57 -0.06 -15.02 1.95
CA TYR A 57 0.25 -16.08 2.90
C TYR A 57 0.68 -17.39 2.20
N GLN A 58 -0.06 -17.80 1.16
CA GLN A 58 0.20 -19.02 0.39
C GLN A 58 1.59 -19.00 -0.25
N TYR A 59 1.97 -17.87 -0.85
CA TYR A 59 3.22 -17.73 -1.59
C TYR A 59 4.34 -17.08 -0.77
N ARG A 60 4.05 -16.63 0.45
CA ARG A 60 4.97 -15.86 1.32
C ARG A 60 5.63 -14.68 0.59
N LYS A 61 4.80 -13.92 -0.14
CA LYS A 61 5.26 -12.74 -0.88
C LYS A 61 5.67 -11.65 0.11
N GLU A 62 6.82 -11.04 -0.15
CA GLU A 62 7.25 -9.83 0.52
C GLU A 62 6.82 -8.63 -0.32
N GLU A 63 6.24 -7.63 0.33
CA GLU A 63 5.75 -6.41 -0.29
C GLU A 63 6.02 -5.25 0.67
N GLU A 64 6.63 -4.18 0.17
CA GLU A 64 6.94 -3.00 0.96
C GLU A 64 5.67 -2.43 1.61
N HIS A 65 5.79 -2.01 2.87
CA HIS A 65 4.67 -1.50 3.67
C HIS A 65 3.48 -2.45 3.86
N TYR A 66 3.56 -3.70 3.43
CA TYR A 66 2.44 -4.64 3.51
C TYR A 66 2.83 -5.98 4.10
N ALA A 67 3.88 -6.65 3.59
CA ALA A 67 4.27 -7.97 4.06
C ALA A 67 5.79 -8.18 4.10
N ARG A 68 6.30 -8.78 5.17
CA ARG A 68 7.73 -9.06 5.34
C ARG A 68 7.96 -10.42 5.97
N ARG A 69 8.98 -11.13 5.49
CA ARG A 69 9.47 -12.35 6.15
C ARG A 69 10.52 -11.96 7.17
N VAL A 70 10.32 -12.46 8.37
CA VAL A 70 11.16 -12.14 9.53
C VAL A 70 11.76 -13.42 10.07
N LEU A 71 13.06 -13.40 10.36
CA LEU A 71 13.77 -14.53 10.95
C LEU A 71 13.38 -14.70 12.42
N MET A 72 13.46 -15.94 12.91
CA MET A 72 13.22 -16.23 14.32
C MET A 72 14.12 -15.42 15.27
N GLU A 73 15.38 -15.19 14.89
CA GLU A 73 16.33 -14.36 15.65
C GLU A 73 15.82 -12.93 15.88
N THR A 74 15.19 -12.34 14.86
CA THR A 74 14.60 -11.00 14.96
C THR A 74 13.37 -11.00 15.87
N ILE A 75 12.56 -12.07 15.86
CA ILE A 75 11.41 -12.22 16.75
C ILE A 75 11.89 -12.32 18.20
N VAL A 76 12.95 -13.09 18.45
CA VAL A 76 13.59 -13.19 19.78
C VAL A 76 14.14 -11.84 20.23
N ALA A 77 14.83 -11.12 19.34
CA ALA A 77 15.37 -9.79 19.65
C ALA A 77 14.29 -8.74 19.95
N ASN A 78 13.05 -8.97 19.49
CA ASN A 78 11.88 -8.14 19.82
C ASN A 78 11.07 -8.72 20.99
N ASP A 79 11.65 -9.57 21.84
CA ASP A 79 10.99 -10.21 23.00
C ASP A 79 9.71 -10.96 22.64
N TYR A 80 9.69 -11.61 21.46
CA TYR A 80 8.52 -12.27 20.90
C TYR A 80 7.30 -11.34 20.72
N ASN A 81 7.51 -10.02 20.70
CA ASN A 81 6.47 -9.06 20.40
C ASN A 81 6.11 -9.14 18.91
N LEU A 82 4.91 -9.64 18.61
CA LEU A 82 4.42 -9.84 17.24
C LEU A 82 3.69 -8.61 16.67
N ASN A 83 3.76 -7.46 17.36
CA ASN A 83 3.20 -6.22 16.85
C ASN A 83 3.86 -5.84 15.51
N ILE A 84 3.03 -5.63 14.48
CA ILE A 84 3.49 -5.48 13.11
C ILE A 84 4.36 -4.25 12.87
N SER A 85 4.14 -3.16 13.62
CA SER A 85 4.91 -1.92 13.51
C SER A 85 6.39 -2.11 13.88
N ARG A 86 6.75 -3.23 14.53
CA ARG A 86 8.14 -3.61 14.81
C ARG A 86 8.87 -4.18 13.59
N TYR A 87 8.12 -4.66 12.59
CA TYR A 87 8.66 -5.40 11.45
C TYR A 87 8.40 -4.72 10.11
N ILE A 88 7.30 -3.98 10.02
CA ILE A 88 6.83 -3.28 8.82
C ILE A 88 6.52 -1.84 9.20
N SER A 89 7.14 -0.89 8.52
CA SER A 89 6.72 0.51 8.56
C SER A 89 5.63 0.70 7.52
N THR A 90 4.46 1.15 7.92
CA THR A 90 3.36 1.55 7.01
C THR A 90 3.33 3.05 6.75
N ALA A 91 4.30 3.79 7.29
CA ALA A 91 4.50 5.18 6.96
C ALA A 91 4.92 5.29 5.50
N VAL A 92 4.01 5.78 4.68
CA VAL A 92 4.33 6.29 3.34
C VAL A 92 4.99 7.63 3.56
N ALA A 93 6.18 7.83 2.99
CA ALA A 93 6.77 9.16 2.96
C ALA A 93 5.84 10.06 2.15
N ASP A 94 5.31 11.11 2.78
CA ASP A 94 4.52 12.11 2.07
C ASP A 94 5.35 12.67 0.91
N GLU A 95 4.73 12.82 -0.27
CA GLU A 95 5.39 13.47 -1.39
C GLU A 95 5.82 14.87 -0.96
N ALA A 96 7.08 15.24 -1.22
CA ALA A 96 7.58 16.55 -0.90
C ALA A 96 6.80 17.60 -1.72
N ILE A 97 5.93 18.36 -1.05
CA ILE A 97 5.14 19.41 -1.68
C ILE A 97 6.08 20.58 -1.99
N ASP A 98 6.23 20.93 -3.27
CA ASP A 98 6.88 22.18 -3.65
C ASP A 98 5.95 23.36 -3.36
N LEU A 99 6.21 24.03 -2.23
CA LEU A 99 5.45 25.21 -1.82
C LEU A 99 5.54 26.35 -2.83
N THR A 100 6.63 26.42 -3.60
CA THR A 100 6.82 27.43 -4.65
C THR A 100 5.86 27.18 -5.80
N GLU A 101 5.77 25.92 -6.26
CA GLU A 101 4.84 25.53 -7.33
C GLU A 101 3.39 25.76 -6.92
N VAL A 102 3.01 25.36 -5.70
CA VAL A 102 1.66 25.58 -5.16
C VAL A 102 1.33 27.07 -5.10
N ASN A 103 2.26 27.90 -4.61
CA ASN A 103 2.05 29.34 -4.54
C ASN A 103 1.93 29.97 -5.93
N THR A 104 2.76 29.56 -6.89
CA THR A 104 2.64 30.02 -8.29
C THR A 104 1.27 29.67 -8.88
N LYS A 105 0.79 28.43 -8.67
CA LYS A 105 -0.56 28.02 -9.11
C LYS A 105 -1.65 28.85 -8.46
N LEU A 106 -1.53 29.16 -7.16
CA LEU A 106 -2.49 30.03 -6.47
C LEU A 106 -2.54 31.43 -7.10
N ILE A 107 -1.37 32.03 -7.38
CA ILE A 107 -1.29 33.34 -8.03
C ILE A 107 -1.91 33.31 -9.43
N GLU A 108 -1.65 32.26 -10.22
CA GLU A 108 -2.24 32.11 -11.56
C GLU A 108 -3.77 31.97 -11.53
N ILE A 109 -4.28 31.20 -10.57
CA ILE A 109 -5.73 31.04 -10.36
C ILE A 109 -6.35 32.38 -9.98
N GLU A 110 -5.74 33.12 -9.05
CA GLU A 110 -6.21 34.44 -8.63
C GLU A 110 -6.29 35.43 -9.81
N GLN A 111 -5.25 35.44 -10.66
CA GLN A 111 -5.23 36.26 -11.87
C GLN A 111 -6.34 35.84 -12.85
N THR A 112 -6.57 34.55 -13.01
CA THR A 112 -7.62 34.02 -13.87
C THR A 112 -9.01 34.40 -13.37
N ILE A 113 -9.25 34.30 -12.06
CA ILE A 113 -10.49 34.72 -11.40
C ILE A 113 -10.71 36.21 -11.67
N LYS A 114 -9.69 37.05 -11.41
CA LYS A 114 -9.78 38.49 -11.64
C LYS A 114 -10.15 38.83 -13.09
N GLN A 115 -9.47 38.22 -14.06
CA GLN A 115 -9.76 38.44 -15.49
C GLN A 115 -11.17 37.98 -15.87
N ALA A 116 -11.62 36.84 -15.33
CA ALA A 116 -12.97 36.33 -15.56
C ALA A 116 -14.02 37.27 -14.95
N THR A 117 -13.81 37.75 -13.73
CA THR A 117 -14.67 38.70 -13.03
C THR A 117 -14.73 40.03 -13.78
N GLU A 118 -13.61 40.58 -14.25
CA GLU A 118 -13.57 41.82 -15.05
C GLU A 118 -14.35 41.67 -16.37
N LYS A 119 -14.15 40.54 -17.05
CA LYS A 119 -14.89 40.23 -18.28
C LYS A 119 -16.40 40.10 -18.01
N HIS A 120 -16.77 39.45 -16.92
CA HIS A 120 -18.16 39.29 -16.52
C HIS A 120 -18.81 40.63 -16.15
N ASN A 121 -18.12 41.45 -15.36
CA ASN A 121 -18.56 42.79 -14.95
C ASN A 121 -18.75 43.73 -16.14
N ARG A 122 -17.98 43.57 -17.22
CA ARG A 122 -18.20 44.29 -18.47
C ARG A 122 -19.57 44.01 -19.07
N PHE A 123 -19.96 42.73 -19.16
CA PHE A 123 -21.28 42.34 -19.65
C PHE A 123 -22.40 42.78 -18.71
N LEU A 124 -22.20 42.67 -17.39
CA LEU A 124 -23.18 43.14 -16.40
C LEU A 124 -23.42 44.66 -16.53
N LYS A 125 -22.36 45.44 -16.77
CA LYS A 125 -22.45 46.89 -17.00
C LYS A 125 -23.25 47.24 -18.25
N GLU A 126 -23.06 46.50 -19.35
CA GLU A 126 -23.84 46.66 -20.58
C GLU A 126 -25.33 46.33 -20.39
N LEU A 127 -25.63 45.37 -19.50
CA LEU A 127 -27.00 44.94 -19.17
C LEU A 127 -27.66 45.78 -18.07
N GLY A 128 -26.95 46.74 -17.47
CA GLY A 128 -27.46 47.57 -16.36
C GLY A 128 -27.66 46.82 -15.04
N LEU A 129 -26.94 45.70 -14.84
CA LEU A 129 -27.03 44.84 -13.66
C LEU A 129 -25.92 45.17 -12.63
N PRO A 130 -26.13 44.85 -11.33
CA PRO A 130 -25.12 45.07 -10.30
C PRO A 130 -23.87 44.19 -10.52
N LEU A 131 -22.70 44.76 -10.22
CA LEU A 131 -21.40 44.12 -10.44
C LEU A 131 -21.07 43.09 -9.35
N LEU A 132 -20.25 42.10 -9.71
CA LEU A 132 -19.65 41.17 -8.77
C LEU A 132 -18.47 41.83 -8.05
N PRO A 133 -18.20 41.47 -6.78
CA PRO A 133 -17.04 41.96 -6.02
C PRO A 133 -15.72 41.53 -6.67
N GLU A 134 -14.68 42.34 -6.45
CA GLU A 134 -13.29 42.03 -6.86
C GLU A 134 -12.70 40.86 -6.05
#